data_AF-A0ABD2P3V4-F1
#
_entry.id   AF-A0ABD2P3V4-F1
#
_cell.length_a   1.000
_cell.length_b   1.000
_cell.length_c   1.000
_cell.angle_alpha   90.00
_cell.angle_beta   90.00
_cell.angle_gamma   90.00
#
_symmetry.space_group_name_H-M   'P 1'
#
loop_
_entity.id
_entity.type
_entity.pdbx_description
1 polymer ?
#
loop_
_entity_poly.entity_id
_entity_poly.type
_entity_poly.pdbx_seq_one_letter_code
_entity_poly.pdbx_strand_id
1 'polypeptide(L)'
;MKAFIPKKNGETKSFPVWFDKNSIELIHSKKKGHAKHKSTNSLADYKSFRELRNRLSKIAADIRSDPQSLWRYINSMKSSGKSPRPMFLGNRSSEDNGEIASLFAEFFSEVFTSDHIVSPNFNIPEVLFC
;
A
#
# COMPACT_ATOMS: atom_id res chain seq x y z
N MET A 1 -18.87 -33.50 9.70
CA MET A 1 -17.59 -32.92 9.22
C MET A 1 -17.57 -31.45 9.59
N LYS A 2 -16.63 -30.99 10.42
CA LYS A 2 -16.47 -29.55 10.73
C LYS A 2 -15.50 -28.96 9.71
N ALA A 3 -15.97 -28.01 8.89
CA ALA A 3 -15.10 -27.30 7.96
C ALA A 3 -14.13 -26.41 8.74
N PHE A 4 -12.82 -26.64 8.57
CA PHE A 4 -11.75 -25.76 9.04
C PHE A 4 -11.68 -24.53 8.12
N ILE A 5 -12.61 -23.60 8.31
CA ILE A 5 -12.56 -22.31 7.61
C ILE A 5 -11.84 -21.31 8.53
N PRO A 6 -10.72 -20.71 8.09
CA PRO A 6 -10.05 -19.65 8.83
C PRO A 6 -11.02 -18.51 9.11
N LYS A 7 -11.29 -18.25 10.39
CA LYS A 7 -12.07 -17.08 10.79
C LYS A 7 -11.14 -15.87 10.77
N LYS A 8 -11.34 -14.98 9.80
CA LYS A 8 -10.68 -13.67 9.80
C LYS A 8 -11.36 -12.82 10.88
N ASN A 9 -10.66 -12.55 11.96
CA ASN A 9 -11.09 -11.52 12.91
C ASN A 9 -11.04 -10.19 12.16
N GLY A 10 -12.20 -9.55 12.00
CA GLY A 10 -12.26 -8.21 11.41
C GLY A 10 -11.62 -7.24 12.38
N GLU A 11 -10.41 -6.77 12.08
CA GLU A 11 -9.86 -5.61 12.76
C GLU A 11 -10.84 -4.45 12.59
N THR A 12 -11.11 -3.75 13.69
CA THR A 12 -11.90 -2.52 13.64
C THR A 12 -11.19 -1.57 12.67
N LYS A 13 -11.94 -1.02 11.71
CA LYS A 13 -11.40 -0.09 10.71
C LYS A 13 -11.03 1.22 11.40
N SER A 14 -9.89 1.25 12.08
CA SER A 14 -9.29 2.47 12.55
C SER A 14 -8.85 3.28 11.34
N PHE A 15 -8.97 4.61 11.44
CA PHE A 15 -8.35 5.44 10.42
C PHE A 15 -6.85 5.14 10.41
N PRO A 16 -6.25 5.09 9.22
CA PRO A 16 -4.81 4.96 9.16
C PRO A 16 -4.14 6.12 9.91
N VAL A 17 -3.02 5.88 10.60
CA VAL A 17 -2.43 6.86 11.54
C VAL A 17 -2.02 8.19 10.88
N TRP A 18 -1.88 8.22 9.55
CA TRP A 18 -1.55 9.43 8.80
C TRP A 18 -2.75 10.37 8.61
N PHE A 19 -3.95 9.93 8.99
CA PHE A 19 -5.09 10.83 9.10
C PHE A 19 -4.99 11.61 10.41
N ASP A 20 -4.81 12.92 10.28
CA ASP A 20 -4.95 13.80 11.43
C ASP A 20 -6.40 13.85 11.90
N LYS A 21 -6.59 14.24 13.15
CA LYS A 21 -7.92 14.35 13.77
C LYS A 21 -8.87 15.21 12.93
N ASN A 22 -8.36 16.31 12.35
CA ASN A 22 -9.16 17.21 11.52
C ASN A 22 -9.64 16.54 10.24
N SER A 23 -8.79 15.79 9.53
CA SER A 23 -9.19 15.05 8.32
C SER A 23 -10.20 13.96 8.63
N ILE A 24 -10.05 13.28 9.77
CA ILE A 24 -11.02 12.28 10.25
C ILE A 24 -12.38 12.94 10.46
N GLU A 25 -12.42 14.03 11.24
CA GLU A 25 -13.65 14.79 11.51
C GLU A 25 -14.28 15.33 10.21
N LEU A 26 -13.46 15.78 9.27
CA LEU A 26 -13.92 16.26 7.96
C LEU A 26 -14.54 15.14 7.12
N ILE A 27 -13.95 13.94 7.14
CA ILE A 27 -14.52 12.74 6.48
C ILE A 27 -15.87 12.38 7.10
N HIS A 28 -15.98 12.36 8.42
CA HIS A 28 -17.24 12.09 9.10
C HIS A 28 -18.31 13.13 8.77
N SER A 29 -17.94 14.41 8.87
CA SER A 29 -18.82 15.53 8.56
C SER A 29 -19.30 15.50 7.11
N LYS A 30 -18.41 15.21 6.16
CA LYS A 30 -18.74 15.06 4.74
C LYS A 30 -19.70 13.90 4.49
N LYS A 31 -19.50 12.75 5.16
CA LYS A 31 -20.43 11.60 5.09
C LYS A 31 -21.81 11.97 5.63
N LYS A 32 -21.87 12.62 6.80
CA LYS A 32 -23.11 13.07 7.44
C LYS A 32 -23.86 14.08 6.56
N GLY A 33 -23.14 15.07 6.02
CA GLY A 33 -23.71 16.07 5.11
C GLY A 33 -24.27 15.47 3.82
N HIS A 34 -23.58 14.48 3.24
CA HIS A 34 -24.08 13.78 2.06
C HIS A 34 -25.35 12.97 2.35
N ALA A 35 -25.37 12.24 3.48
CA ALA A 35 -26.55 11.50 3.91
C ALA A 35 -27.74 12.44 4.14
N LYS A 36 -27.50 13.58 4.80
CA LYS A 36 -28.53 14.61 5.03
C LYS A 36 -29.07 15.18 3.73
N HIS A 37 -28.20 15.57 2.79
CA HIS A 37 -28.64 16.04 1.47
C HIS A 37 -29.47 14.98 0.73
N LYS A 38 -29.09 13.70 0.79
CA LYS A 38 -29.87 12.61 0.20
C LYS A 38 -31.26 12.45 0.84
N SER A 39 -31.39 12.70 2.14
CA SER A 39 -32.69 12.61 2.82
C SER A 39 -33.57 13.85 2.62
N THR A 40 -32.98 15.05 2.55
CA THR A 40 -33.74 16.31 2.48
C THR A 40 -33.93 16.83 1.06
N ASN A 41 -33.10 16.39 0.10
CA ASN A 41 -32.96 16.95 -1.24
C ASN A 41 -32.79 18.48 -1.28
N SER A 42 -32.30 19.08 -0.19
CA SER A 42 -32.16 20.53 -0.06
C SER A 42 -30.88 21.04 -0.69
N LEU A 43 -30.98 22.19 -1.38
CA LEU A 43 -29.83 22.89 -1.95
C LEU A 43 -28.86 23.40 -0.87
N ALA A 44 -29.35 23.77 0.30
CA ALA A 44 -28.51 24.24 1.41
C ALA A 44 -27.64 23.09 1.95
N ASP A 45 -28.22 21.90 2.08
CA ASP A 45 -27.49 20.70 2.50
C ASP A 45 -26.49 20.25 1.42
N TYR A 46 -26.84 20.39 0.13
CA TYR A 46 -25.91 20.16 -0.97
C TYR A 46 -24.70 21.11 -0.91
N LYS A 47 -24.93 22.41 -0.74
CA LYS A 47 -23.86 23.41 -0.61
C LYS A 47 -22.93 23.07 0.56
N SER A 48 -23.51 22.72 1.71
CA SER A 48 -22.74 22.31 2.90
C SER A 48 -21.90 21.06 2.65
N PHE A 49 -22.47 20.03 2.01
CA PHE A 49 -21.73 18.83 1.61
C PHE A 49 -20.60 19.15 0.60
N ARG A 50 -20.88 20.00 -0.39
CA ARG A 50 -19.92 20.40 -1.42
C ARG A 50 -18.72 21.14 -0.83
N GLU A 51 -18.96 22.05 0.11
CA GLU A 51 -17.90 22.73 0.87
C GLU A 51 -16.98 21.75 1.58
N LEU A 52 -17.56 20.78 2.30
CA LEU A 52 -16.80 19.74 3.01
C LEU A 52 -15.98 18.87 2.05
N ARG A 53 -16.54 18.52 0.89
CA ARG A 53 -15.83 17.78 -0.17
C ARG A 53 -14.65 18.58 -0.73
N ASN A 54 -14.82 19.87 -0.96
CA ASN A 54 -13.76 20.73 -1.49
C ASN A 54 -12.60 20.85 -0.52
N ARG A 55 -12.88 21.04 0.77
CA ARG A 55 -11.84 21.07 1.82
C ARG A 55 -11.04 19.77 1.86
N LEU A 56 -11.72 18.62 1.80
CA LEU A 56 -11.03 17.32 1.81
C LEU A 56 -10.15 17.12 0.57
N SER A 57 -10.60 17.62 -0.59
CA SER A 57 -9.82 17.53 -1.84
C SER A 57 -8.55 18.38 -1.79
N LYS A 58 -8.58 19.53 -1.11
CA LYS A 58 -7.39 20.36 -0.88
C LYS A 58 -6.37 19.67 0.02
N ILE A 59 -6.82 19.07 1.12
CA ILE A 59 -5.95 18.30 2.03
C ILE A 59 -5.29 17.12 1.29
N ALA A 60 -6.05 16.41 0.45
CA ALA A 60 -5.49 15.32 -0.36
C ALA A 60 -4.45 15.81 -1.39
N ALA A 61 -4.60 17.04 -1.91
CA ALA A 61 -3.59 17.64 -2.78
C ALA A 61 -2.30 18.00 -2.03
N ASP A 62 -2.42 18.31 -0.74
CA ASP A 62 -1.29 18.66 0.15
C ASP A 62 -0.40 17.45 0.49
N ILE A 63 -0.84 16.21 0.26
CA ILE A 63 0.04 15.04 0.41
C ILE A 63 1.23 15.12 -0.57
N ARG A 64 1.11 15.87 -1.68
CA ARG A 64 2.24 16.17 -2.57
C ARG A 64 3.25 17.16 -1.96
N SER A 65 2.83 18.01 -1.03
CA SER A 65 3.69 19.02 -0.39
C SER A 65 4.49 18.44 0.79
N ASP A 66 3.99 17.38 1.45
CA ASP A 66 4.69 16.65 2.51
C ASP A 66 4.80 15.13 2.25
N PRO A 67 5.65 14.72 1.31
CA PRO A 67 5.95 13.31 1.08
C PRO A 67 6.68 12.66 2.26
N GLN A 68 7.32 13.44 3.15
CA GLN A 68 8.12 12.90 4.25
C GLN A 68 7.24 12.28 5.34
N SER A 69 6.08 12.87 5.62
CA SER A 69 5.10 12.28 6.54
C SER A 69 4.50 10.98 6.00
N LEU A 70 4.28 10.89 4.69
CA LEU A 70 3.88 9.64 4.03
C LEU A 70 4.95 8.55 4.20
N TRP A 71 6.23 8.85 3.91
CA TRP A 71 7.31 7.87 4.02
C TRP A 71 7.60 7.45 5.47
N ARG A 72 7.58 8.39 6.42
CA ARG A 72 7.68 8.08 7.85
C ARG A 72 6.61 7.06 8.27
N TYR A 73 5.39 7.26 7.78
CA TYR A 73 4.31 6.34 8.06
C TYR A 73 4.47 4.98 7.37
N ILE A 74 4.79 4.94 6.08
CA ILE A 74 5.06 3.67 5.36
C ILE A 74 6.14 2.87 6.09
N ASN A 75 7.18 3.54 6.56
CA ASN A 75 8.24 2.92 7.33
C ASN A 75 7.78 2.46 8.72
N SER A 76 6.80 3.13 9.35
CA SER A 76 6.21 2.66 10.61
C SER A 76 5.30 1.43 10.43
N MET A 77 4.73 1.22 9.24
CA MET A 77 3.93 0.03 8.91
C MET A 77 4.77 -1.17 8.50
N LYS A 78 5.99 -0.95 8.01
CA LYS A 78 6.95 -2.03 7.86
C LYS A 78 7.13 -2.59 9.27
N SER A 79 6.55 -3.74 9.53
CA SER A 79 6.85 -4.49 10.75
C SER A 79 8.37 -4.54 10.85
N SER A 80 8.91 -4.42 12.06
CA SER A 80 10.29 -4.80 12.34
C SER A 80 10.41 -6.28 11.97
N GLY A 81 10.62 -6.53 10.69
CA GLY A 81 10.50 -7.83 10.09
C GLY A 81 11.60 -8.65 10.71
N LYS A 82 11.21 -9.58 11.59
CA LYS A 82 12.00 -10.78 11.75
C LYS A 82 12.22 -11.28 10.33
N SER A 83 13.48 -11.45 9.95
CA SER A 83 13.89 -12.00 8.66
C SER A 83 12.98 -13.19 8.36
N PRO A 84 12.50 -13.38 7.12
CA PRO A 84 11.68 -14.54 6.81
C PRO A 84 12.42 -15.78 7.32
N ARG A 85 11.62 -16.69 7.89
CA ARG A 85 11.94 -18.05 8.35
C ARG A 85 13.07 -18.71 7.54
N PRO A 86 13.76 -19.72 8.10
CA PRO A 86 14.93 -20.34 7.48
C PRO A 86 14.77 -20.50 5.97
N MET A 87 15.76 -20.04 5.20
CA MET A 87 15.84 -20.29 3.77
C MET A 87 16.19 -21.75 3.55
N PHE A 88 15.57 -22.41 2.57
CA PHE A 88 15.84 -23.80 2.22
C PHE A 88 16.40 -23.89 0.79
N LEU A 89 17.47 -24.67 0.60
CA LEU A 89 18.00 -25.06 -0.70
C LEU A 89 18.24 -26.59 -0.66
N GLY A 90 17.34 -27.34 -1.29
CA GLY A 90 17.33 -28.81 -1.19
C GLY A 90 17.19 -29.28 0.27
N ASN A 91 18.21 -29.96 0.79
CA ASN A 91 18.27 -30.44 2.19
C ASN A 91 18.97 -29.47 3.16
N ARG A 92 19.48 -28.33 2.66
CA ARG A 92 20.17 -27.32 3.48
C ARG A 92 19.19 -26.23 3.87
N SER A 93 19.28 -25.75 5.11
CA SER A 93 18.56 -24.55 5.54
C SER A 93 19.39 -23.68 6.46
N SER A 94 19.10 -22.38 6.45
CA SER A 94 19.76 -21.43 7.34
C SER A 94 18.84 -20.29 7.77
N GLU A 95 18.99 -19.86 9.02
CA GLU A 95 18.36 -18.67 9.61
C GLU A 95 19.33 -17.49 9.70
N ASP A 96 20.62 -17.70 9.41
CA ASP A 96 21.63 -16.65 9.41
C ASP A 96 21.59 -15.87 8.09
N ASN A 97 21.59 -14.54 8.18
CA ASN A 97 21.45 -13.67 7.00
C ASN A 97 22.63 -13.81 6.01
N GLY A 98 23.84 -14.10 6.49
CA GLY A 98 25.01 -14.29 5.62
C GLY A 98 24.92 -15.61 4.85
N GLU A 99 24.58 -16.68 5.55
CA GLU A 99 24.32 -17.99 4.94
C GLU A 99 23.13 -17.97 3.98
N ILE A 100 22.05 -17.23 4.29
CA ILE A 100 20.93 -17.00 3.38
C ILE A 100 21.41 -16.36 2.09
N ALA A 101 22.27 -15.34 2.16
CA ALA A 101 22.83 -14.70 0.97
C ALA A 101 23.68 -15.68 0.14
N SER A 102 24.46 -16.55 0.80
CA SER A 102 25.23 -17.61 0.14
C SER A 102 24.34 -18.64 -0.55
N LEU A 103 23.29 -19.13 0.11
CA LEU A 103 22.31 -20.06 -0.48
C LEU A 103 21.59 -19.43 -1.69
N PHE A 104 21.30 -18.13 -1.63
CA PHE A 104 20.79 -17.41 -2.80
C PHE A 104 21.82 -17.39 -3.93
N ALA A 105 23.07 -17.02 -3.66
CA ALA A 105 24.11 -16.97 -4.67
C ALA A 105 24.33 -18.34 -5.34
N GLU A 106 24.29 -19.43 -4.55
CA GLU A 106 24.38 -20.81 -5.03
C GLU A 106 23.20 -21.18 -5.94
N PHE A 107 21.96 -20.88 -5.53
CA PHE A 107 20.79 -21.10 -6.38
C PHE A 107 20.87 -20.34 -7.72
N PHE A 108 21.26 -19.07 -7.67
CA PHE A 108 21.36 -18.24 -8.88
C PHE A 108 22.52 -18.69 -9.77
N SER A 109 23.65 -19.12 -9.21
CA SER A 109 24.75 -19.63 -10.02
C SER A 109 24.36 -20.94 -10.73
N GLU A 110 23.60 -21.82 -10.07
CA GLU A 110 23.08 -23.05 -10.67
C GLU A 110 22.08 -22.77 -11.81
N VAL A 111 21.09 -21.91 -11.57
CA VAL A 111 20.00 -21.64 -12.52
C VAL A 111 20.48 -20.82 -13.73
N PHE A 112 21.43 -19.91 -13.53
CA PHE A 112 21.92 -19.00 -14.57
C PHE A 112 23.26 -19.44 -15.17
N THR A 113 23.51 -20.76 -15.24
CA THR A 113 24.68 -21.36 -15.88
C THR A 113 24.68 -21.32 -17.42
N SER A 114 23.62 -20.82 -18.06
CA SER A 114 23.48 -20.87 -19.52
C SER A 114 23.91 -19.57 -20.21
N ASP A 115 24.95 -19.67 -21.06
CA ASP A 115 25.42 -18.63 -21.98
C ASP A 115 24.40 -18.26 -23.09
N HIS A 116 23.20 -18.82 -23.08
CA HIS A 116 22.15 -18.51 -24.06
C HIS A 116 21.27 -17.35 -23.59
N ILE A 117 21.88 -16.18 -23.38
CA ILE A 117 21.13 -14.92 -23.34
C ILE A 117 20.84 -14.52 -24.79
N VAL A 118 19.71 -14.98 -25.33
CA VAL A 118 19.14 -14.32 -26.51
C VAL A 118 18.58 -12.99 -26.03
N SER A 119 19.36 -11.92 -26.18
CA SER A 119 18.87 -10.56 -25.88
C SER A 119 17.60 -10.31 -26.68
N PRO A 120 16.45 -10.05 -26.05
CA PRO A 120 15.27 -9.67 -26.79
C PRO A 120 15.59 -8.33 -27.44
N ASN A 121 15.51 -8.27 -28.76
CA ASN A 121 15.73 -7.04 -29.50
C ASN A 121 14.54 -6.11 -29.26
N PHE A 122 14.63 -5.28 -28.23
CA PHE A 122 13.60 -4.32 -27.89
C PHE A 122 13.73 -3.12 -28.83
N ASN A 123 13.04 -3.19 -29.97
CA ASN A 123 12.76 -2.00 -30.77
C ASN A 123 11.83 -1.09 -29.96
N ILE A 124 12.39 -0.06 -29.36
CA ILE A 124 11.63 0.99 -28.68
C ILE A 124 11.23 2.00 -29.76
N PRO A 125 9.95 2.11 -30.14
CA PRO A 125 9.53 3.14 -31.08
C PRO A 125 9.67 4.51 -30.41
N GLU A 126 10.36 5.41 -31.11
CA GLU A 126 10.56 6.80 -30.72
C GLU A 126 9.18 7.49 -30.69
N VAL A 127 8.63 7.67 -29.49
CA VAL A 127 7.39 8.41 -29.31
C VAL A 127 7.69 9.90 -29.48
N LEU A 128 7.28 10.45 -30.62
CA LEU A 128 7.19 11.89 -30.85
C LEU A 128 6.26 12.49 -29.79
N PHE A 129 6.84 13.27 -28.88
CA PHE A 129 6.08 14.19 -28.05
C PHE A 129 5.52 15.30 -28.96
N CYS A 130 4.20 15.34 -29.11
CA CYS A 130 3.45 16.52 -29.52
C CYS A 130 2.66 17.03 -28.32
#